data_AF-A0A9P9P6U5-F1
#
_entry.id   AF-A0A9P9P6U5-F1
#
_cell.length_a   1.000
_cell.length_b   1.000
_cell.length_c   1.000
_cell.angle_alpha   90.00
_cell.angle_beta   90.00
_cell.angle_gamma   90.00
#
_symmetry.space_group_name_H-M   'P 1'
#
loop_
_entity.id
_entity.type
_entity.pdbx_description
1 polymer ?
#
loop_
_entity_poly.entity_id
_entity_poly.type
_entity_poly.pdbx_seq_one_letter_code
_entity_poly.pdbx_strand_id
1 'polypeptide(L)'
;MNNYSFLSNDSNPNNPNMQQNMQPRAPPSPSPSQAGSQYNGNGAQQNGIPMVNGLPSGGQQTDMNHLWAIVQQLSQTLEENKQQTIGIVNGVNAVRARAAEEGGAMNGNFRHVNGELDAATRAAEIANLQSQLTSTQNHLQTLTSSNSALQSLLTDYENALTLLLDKLRPYAYNQTSSILTLHKHYQRLLEEERGVSMQLRLEHAEWQAGLGRVADYARTALKSQGESEEELRREIRGLKEENRVLRGLCGWEEREEEEDK
;
A
#
# COMPACT_ATOMS: atom_id res chain seq x y z
N MET A 1 -14.86 24.09 -40.60
CA MET A 1 -13.88 23.26 -41.34
C MET A 1 -12.78 24.18 -41.79
N ASN A 2 -11.55 24.04 -41.27
CA ASN A 2 -10.33 24.48 -41.96
C ASN A 2 -9.18 23.65 -41.40
N ASN A 3 -8.64 22.81 -42.29
CA ASN A 3 -7.58 21.86 -42.03
C ASN A 3 -6.21 22.56 -42.04
N TYR A 4 -5.35 22.06 -41.17
CA TYR A 4 -3.94 22.42 -41.00
C TYR A 4 -3.10 22.08 -42.24
N SER A 5 -2.20 23.00 -42.62
CA SER A 5 -1.05 22.73 -43.51
C SER A 5 0.21 23.36 -42.92
N PHE A 6 0.96 22.57 -42.16
CA PHE A 6 2.28 22.92 -41.60
C PHE A 6 3.37 22.03 -42.22
N LEU A 7 3.41 21.84 -43.53
CA LEU A 7 4.57 21.21 -44.17
C LEU A 7 4.82 21.82 -45.55
N SER A 8 5.85 22.65 -45.65
CA SER A 8 6.63 22.78 -46.87
C SER A 8 8.10 22.85 -46.50
N ASN A 9 8.79 21.85 -47.01
CA ASN A 9 10.15 21.41 -46.76
C ASN A 9 11.11 22.31 -47.55
N ASP A 10 11.78 23.24 -46.88
CA ASP A 10 12.85 24.03 -47.48
C ASP A 10 14.15 23.22 -47.47
N SER A 11 14.79 23.14 -48.63
CA SER A 11 15.90 22.24 -48.93
C SER A 11 17.20 23.04 -48.85
N ASN A 12 17.93 22.95 -47.74
CA ASN A 12 19.30 23.47 -47.67
C ASN A 12 20.19 22.62 -46.73
N PRO A 13 21.19 21.88 -47.25
CA PRO A 13 21.92 20.86 -46.48
C PRO A 13 23.17 21.36 -45.74
N ASN A 14 23.31 22.64 -45.37
CA ASN A 14 24.60 23.15 -44.87
C ASN A 14 24.55 24.15 -43.70
N ASN A 15 23.89 23.80 -42.58
CA ASN A 15 24.06 24.55 -41.32
C ASN A 15 23.94 23.65 -40.07
N PRO A 16 25.02 23.41 -39.29
CA PRO A 16 24.98 22.50 -38.14
C PRO A 16 24.45 23.08 -36.82
N ASN A 17 24.04 24.37 -36.72
CA ASN A 17 24.10 25.04 -35.41
C ASN A 17 22.82 25.72 -34.87
N MET A 18 21.60 25.36 -35.29
CA MET A 18 20.38 25.90 -34.66
C MET A 18 19.26 24.86 -34.49
N GLN A 19 19.52 23.79 -33.74
CA GLN A 19 18.47 22.88 -33.32
C GLN A 19 18.68 22.36 -31.90
N GLN A 20 18.58 23.27 -30.93
CA GLN A 20 18.19 22.91 -29.57
C GLN A 20 17.09 23.85 -29.13
N ASN A 21 16.10 23.30 -28.44
CA ASN A 21 15.13 24.00 -27.61
C ASN A 21 13.71 24.26 -28.16
N MET A 22 13.04 23.23 -28.71
CA MET A 22 11.58 23.06 -28.53
C MET A 22 11.18 21.57 -28.59
N GLN A 23 11.12 20.90 -27.44
CA GLN A 23 10.39 19.64 -27.27
C GLN A 23 9.48 19.74 -26.04
N PRO A 24 8.22 19.26 -26.09
CA PRO A 24 7.39 19.11 -24.91
C PRO A 24 7.94 17.96 -24.04
N ARG A 25 8.29 18.25 -22.78
CA ARG A 25 8.79 17.23 -21.83
C ARG A 25 7.67 16.23 -21.51
N ALA A 26 7.90 14.96 -21.85
CA ALA A 26 7.09 13.84 -21.34
C ALA A 26 7.43 13.56 -19.86
N PRO A 27 6.47 13.10 -19.03
CA PRO A 27 6.76 12.67 -17.66
C PRO A 27 7.59 11.38 -17.65
N PRO A 28 8.50 11.19 -16.67
CA PRO A 28 9.30 9.96 -16.56
C PRO A 28 8.43 8.77 -16.15
N SER A 29 8.55 7.68 -16.89
CA SER A 29 7.94 6.38 -16.58
C SER A 29 8.69 5.65 -15.44
N PRO A 30 7.99 4.92 -14.57
CA PRO A 30 8.62 4.15 -13.49
C PRO A 30 9.29 2.89 -14.05
N SER A 31 10.52 2.62 -13.63
CA SER A 31 11.27 1.41 -13.95
C SER A 31 10.68 0.18 -13.23
N PRO A 32 10.62 -1.01 -13.86
CA PRO A 32 10.29 -2.25 -13.17
C PRO A 32 11.53 -2.92 -12.58
N SER A 33 11.49 -3.20 -11.28
CA SER A 33 12.46 -4.04 -10.57
C SER A 33 12.20 -5.52 -10.88
N GLN A 34 13.26 -6.26 -11.19
CA GLN A 34 13.26 -7.70 -11.44
C GLN A 34 13.04 -8.54 -10.17
N ALA A 35 12.18 -9.55 -10.30
CA ALA A 35 12.24 -10.90 -9.70
C ALA A 35 11.09 -11.68 -10.38
N GLY A 36 11.15 -12.92 -10.86
CA GLY A 36 12.04 -14.06 -10.73
C GLY A 36 11.15 -15.29 -10.99
N SER A 37 11.62 -16.23 -11.82
CA SER A 37 11.13 -17.61 -12.01
C SER A 37 9.68 -17.86 -12.46
N GLN A 38 9.59 -18.35 -13.70
CA GLN A 38 8.47 -19.14 -14.22
C GLN A 38 8.43 -20.52 -13.55
N TYR A 39 7.27 -20.90 -13.03
CA TYR A 39 6.90 -22.31 -12.86
C TYR A 39 5.45 -22.51 -13.34
N ASN A 40 5.32 -23.43 -14.29
CA ASN A 40 4.10 -23.91 -14.91
C ASN A 40 3.36 -24.85 -13.95
N GLY A 41 2.09 -24.56 -13.65
CA GLY A 41 1.25 -25.39 -12.79
C GLY A 41 -0.22 -25.23 -13.16
N ASN A 42 -0.68 -26.08 -14.05
CA ASN A 42 -2.08 -26.24 -14.43
C ASN A 42 -2.85 -26.82 -13.24
N GLY A 43 -3.87 -26.13 -12.72
CA GLY A 43 -4.66 -26.66 -11.61
C GLY A 43 -5.74 -25.72 -11.10
N ALA A 44 -6.95 -25.94 -11.61
CA ALA A 44 -8.26 -25.83 -10.97
C ALA A 44 -8.57 -24.73 -9.92
N GLN A 45 -9.77 -24.18 -10.08
CA GLN A 45 -10.57 -23.38 -9.13
C GLN A 45 -10.12 -21.95 -8.90
N GLN A 46 -11.06 -21.02 -9.16
CA GLN A 46 -11.58 -20.06 -8.17
C GLN A 46 -12.11 -18.82 -8.91
N ASN A 47 -13.43 -18.62 -8.91
CA ASN A 47 -13.99 -17.30 -9.12
C ASN A 47 -15.36 -17.18 -8.44
N GLY A 48 -15.46 -16.22 -7.52
CA GLY A 48 -16.70 -15.74 -6.93
C GLY A 48 -16.81 -15.89 -5.41
N ILE A 49 -16.21 -14.96 -4.66
CA ILE A 49 -16.72 -14.61 -3.32
C ILE A 49 -17.21 -13.17 -3.41
N PRO A 50 -18.52 -12.92 -3.26
CA PRO A 50 -19.07 -11.57 -3.17
C PRO A 50 -18.78 -10.97 -1.79
N MET A 51 -18.56 -9.66 -1.81
CA MET A 51 -18.55 -8.81 -0.63
C MET A 51 -19.95 -8.77 0.02
N VAL A 52 -19.95 -8.48 1.34
CA VAL A 52 -21.06 -7.97 2.16
C VAL A 52 -21.87 -9.02 2.97
N ASN A 53 -21.74 -8.86 4.29
CA ASN A 53 -22.70 -9.21 5.36
C ASN A 53 -22.69 -10.64 5.92
N GLY A 54 -22.23 -10.74 7.19
CA GLY A 54 -22.37 -11.92 8.04
C GLY A 54 -21.04 -12.58 8.36
N LEU A 55 -20.45 -12.27 9.51
CA LEU A 55 -19.35 -13.03 10.08
C LEU A 55 -19.73 -14.53 10.13
N PRO A 56 -19.10 -15.44 9.37
CA PRO A 56 -19.14 -16.84 9.72
C PRO A 56 -18.04 -17.09 10.74
N SER A 57 -18.45 -17.68 11.84
CA SER A 57 -17.60 -18.12 12.94
C SER A 57 -16.48 -19.06 12.47
N GLY A 58 -15.35 -18.51 12.02
CA GLY A 58 -14.13 -19.26 11.74
C GLY A 58 -13.54 -19.89 13.00
N GLY A 59 -13.80 -19.28 14.17
CA GLY A 59 -13.40 -19.82 15.47
C GLY A 59 -14.17 -21.09 15.86
N GLN A 60 -15.48 -21.18 15.60
CA GLN A 60 -16.25 -22.36 16.01
C GLN A 60 -15.98 -23.60 15.14
N GLN A 61 -15.62 -23.43 13.87
CA GLN A 61 -15.24 -24.58 13.03
C GLN A 61 -13.85 -25.11 13.39
N THR A 62 -12.90 -24.22 13.71
CA THR A 62 -11.58 -24.62 14.22
C THR A 62 -11.68 -25.27 15.60
N ASP A 63 -12.53 -24.75 16.49
CA ASP A 63 -12.79 -25.34 17.81
C ASP A 63 -13.45 -26.71 17.71
N MET A 64 -14.43 -26.89 16.81
CA MET A 64 -15.02 -28.21 16.55
C MET A 64 -14.02 -29.25 16.05
N ASN A 65 -13.09 -28.85 15.18
CA ASN A 65 -12.01 -29.73 14.72
C ASN A 65 -11.02 -30.04 15.85
N HIS A 66 -10.74 -29.09 16.74
CA HIS A 66 -9.88 -29.27 17.90
C HIS A 66 -10.50 -30.20 18.95
N LEU A 67 -11.79 -30.01 19.27
CA LEU A 67 -12.54 -30.89 20.16
C LEU A 67 -12.60 -32.32 19.62
N TRP A 68 -12.77 -32.49 18.31
CA TRP A 68 -12.76 -33.81 17.70
C TRP A 68 -11.39 -34.51 17.83
N ALA A 69 -10.29 -33.77 17.63
CA ALA A 69 -8.94 -34.29 17.85
C ALA A 69 -8.69 -34.69 19.32
N ILE A 70 -9.16 -33.89 20.28
CA ILE A 70 -9.06 -34.20 21.72
C ILE A 70 -9.88 -35.44 22.07
N VAL A 71 -11.10 -35.58 21.55
CA VAL A 71 -11.94 -36.77 21.80
C VAL A 71 -11.28 -38.02 21.23
N GLN A 72 -10.66 -37.92 20.06
CA GLN A 72 -9.93 -39.05 19.48
C GLN A 72 -8.70 -39.43 20.31
N GLN A 73 -7.98 -38.45 20.85
CA GLN A 73 -6.86 -38.68 21.77
C GLN A 73 -7.33 -39.30 23.11
N LEU A 74 -8.46 -38.84 23.67
CA LEU A 74 -9.05 -39.44 24.86
C LEU A 74 -9.52 -40.89 24.61
N SER A 75 -10.10 -41.17 23.44
CA SER A 75 -10.49 -42.52 23.06
C SER A 75 -9.28 -43.46 22.98
N GLN A 76 -8.14 -42.98 22.46
CA GLN A 76 -6.93 -43.76 22.34
C GLN A 76 -6.32 -44.06 23.73
N THR A 77 -6.27 -43.07 24.61
CA THR A 77 -5.77 -43.24 25.99
C THR A 77 -6.69 -44.10 26.86
N LEU A 78 -7.99 -44.10 26.59
CA LEU A 78 -8.95 -44.98 27.28
C LEU A 78 -8.79 -46.44 26.85
N GLU A 79 -8.59 -46.71 25.56
CA GLU A 79 -8.31 -48.06 25.07
C GLU A 79 -6.95 -48.57 25.57
N GLU A 80 -5.94 -47.70 25.66
CA GLU A 80 -4.65 -48.04 26.25
C GLU A 80 -4.77 -48.37 27.74
N ASN A 81 -5.53 -47.59 28.52
CA ASN A 81 -5.80 -47.90 29.93
C ASN A 81 -6.53 -49.23 30.10
N LYS A 82 -7.47 -49.54 29.21
CA LYS A 82 -8.19 -50.81 29.21
C LYS A 82 -7.24 -51.98 28.91
N GLN A 83 -6.35 -51.84 27.93
CA GLN A 83 -5.32 -52.86 27.66
C GLN A 83 -4.37 -53.05 28.85
N GLN A 84 -3.90 -51.98 29.48
CA GLN A 84 -3.06 -52.06 30.67
C GLN A 84 -3.78 -52.74 31.83
N THR A 85 -5.07 -52.42 32.05
CA THR A 85 -5.89 -53.06 33.09
C THR A 85 -6.08 -54.56 32.81
N ILE A 86 -6.31 -54.95 31.55
CA ILE A 86 -6.37 -56.37 31.16
C ILE A 86 -5.02 -57.06 31.41
N GLY A 87 -3.90 -56.39 31.11
CA GLY A 87 -2.55 -56.89 31.40
C GLY A 87 -2.33 -57.11 32.91
N ILE A 88 -2.75 -56.15 33.74
CA ILE A 88 -2.67 -56.26 35.21
C ILE A 88 -3.56 -57.39 35.73
N VAL A 89 -4.81 -57.49 35.27
CA VAL A 89 -5.74 -58.55 35.70
C VAL A 89 -5.22 -59.92 35.30
N ASN A 90 -4.65 -60.07 34.10
CA ASN A 90 -4.01 -61.31 33.67
C ASN A 90 -2.76 -61.63 34.50
N GLY A 91 -1.95 -60.62 34.83
CA GLY A 91 -0.81 -60.77 35.73
C GLY A 91 -1.22 -61.22 37.14
N VAL A 92 -2.27 -60.61 37.69
CA VAL A 92 -2.84 -60.97 39.01
C VAL A 92 -3.42 -62.38 38.98
N ASN A 93 -4.13 -62.75 37.91
CA ASN A 93 -4.65 -64.11 37.75
C ASN A 93 -3.52 -65.13 37.60
N ALA A 94 -2.42 -64.81 36.92
CA ALA A 94 -1.25 -65.66 36.83
C ALA A 94 -0.55 -65.83 38.19
N VAL A 95 -0.44 -64.76 38.99
CA VAL A 95 0.10 -64.81 40.37
C VAL A 95 -0.82 -65.62 41.28
N ARG A 96 -2.14 -65.46 41.15
CA ARG A 96 -3.13 -66.22 41.93
C ARG A 96 -3.17 -67.69 41.55
N ALA A 97 -3.04 -68.02 40.26
CA ALA A 97 -2.93 -69.39 39.78
C ALA A 97 -1.63 -70.04 40.30
N ARG A 98 -0.52 -69.31 40.28
CA ARG A 98 0.76 -69.78 40.84
C ARG A 98 0.69 -69.99 42.36
N ALA A 99 0.03 -69.10 43.09
CA ALA A 99 -0.24 -69.24 44.53
C ALA A 99 -1.22 -70.37 44.86
N ALA A 100 -2.07 -70.78 43.92
CA ALA A 100 -2.99 -71.91 44.07
C ALA A 100 -2.33 -73.25 43.71
N GLU A 101 -1.43 -73.27 42.71
CA GLU A 101 -0.63 -74.44 42.33
C GLU A 101 0.47 -74.76 43.35
N GLU A 102 1.02 -73.76 44.05
CA GLU A 102 2.00 -73.95 45.13
C GLU A 102 1.41 -74.41 46.47
N GLY A 103 0.15 -74.88 46.49
CA GLY A 103 -0.36 -75.79 47.52
C GLY A 103 -0.03 -75.40 48.96
N GLY A 104 -0.74 -74.40 49.49
CA GLY A 104 -1.04 -74.27 50.92
C GLY A 104 0.06 -74.72 51.91
N ALA A 105 1.14 -73.97 52.01
CA ALA A 105 1.98 -73.96 53.20
C ALA A 105 2.51 -72.54 53.46
N MET A 106 1.66 -71.71 54.06
CA MET A 106 2.11 -70.59 54.88
C MET A 106 2.81 -71.16 56.12
N ASN A 107 3.98 -71.77 55.94
CA ASN A 107 4.77 -72.38 57.00
C ASN A 107 6.23 -71.95 56.87
N GLY A 108 6.51 -70.76 57.39
CA GLY A 108 7.47 -70.54 58.49
C GLY A 108 8.93 -70.98 58.38
N ASN A 109 9.37 -71.73 57.36
CA ASN A 109 10.62 -72.49 57.43
C ASN A 109 11.50 -72.40 56.17
N PHE A 110 11.62 -71.21 55.56
CA PHE A 110 12.79 -70.88 54.72
C PHE A 110 13.99 -70.32 55.53
N ARG A 111 14.02 -70.68 56.81
CA ARG A 111 14.99 -70.19 57.77
C ARG A 111 16.19 -71.13 57.84
N HIS A 112 17.31 -70.63 57.29
CA HIS A 112 18.69 -70.82 57.80
C HIS A 112 19.73 -71.56 56.96
N VAL A 113 19.44 -71.91 55.70
CA VAL A 113 20.50 -72.22 54.72
C VAL A 113 20.50 -71.26 53.51
N ASN A 114 19.44 -70.46 53.39
CA ASN A 114 19.20 -69.47 52.35
C ASN A 114 19.41 -68.02 52.84
N GLY A 115 19.87 -67.81 54.09
CA GLY A 115 19.97 -66.48 54.68
C GLY A 115 21.14 -65.63 54.15
N GLU A 116 22.21 -66.27 53.67
CA GLU A 116 23.33 -65.58 53.02
C GLU A 116 23.06 -65.36 51.53
N LEU A 117 22.41 -66.32 50.86
CA LEU A 117 21.98 -66.17 49.47
C LEU A 117 20.86 -65.13 49.34
N ASP A 118 19.87 -65.11 50.25
CA ASP A 118 18.78 -64.10 50.30
C ASP A 118 19.28 -62.72 50.76
N ALA A 119 20.35 -62.64 51.56
CA ALA A 119 21.00 -61.38 51.90
C ALA A 119 21.85 -60.83 50.73
N ALA A 120 22.58 -61.70 50.02
CA ALA A 120 23.39 -61.33 48.86
C ALA A 120 22.52 -60.94 47.66
N THR A 121 21.45 -61.69 47.37
CA THR A 121 20.49 -61.34 46.31
C THR A 121 19.73 -60.06 46.65
N ARG A 122 19.32 -59.86 47.91
CA ARG A 122 18.69 -58.61 48.36
C ARG A 122 19.65 -57.42 48.31
N ALA A 123 20.92 -57.60 48.65
CA ALA A 123 21.94 -56.55 48.51
C ALA A 123 22.18 -56.19 47.03
N ALA A 124 22.19 -57.17 46.13
CA ALA A 124 22.28 -56.94 44.69
C ALA A 124 21.05 -56.23 44.12
N GLU A 125 19.85 -56.58 44.60
CA GLU A 125 18.60 -55.91 44.24
C GLU A 125 18.57 -54.46 44.74
N ILE A 126 18.97 -54.21 45.99
CA ILE A 126 19.10 -52.86 46.54
C ILE A 126 20.12 -52.03 45.74
N ALA A 127 21.26 -52.60 45.36
CA ALA A 127 22.26 -51.91 44.54
C ALA A 127 21.72 -51.60 43.13
N ASN A 128 20.94 -52.51 42.53
CA ASN A 128 20.30 -52.28 41.23
C ASN A 128 19.24 -51.17 41.33
N LEU A 129 18.38 -51.19 42.36
CA LEU A 129 17.41 -50.14 42.61
C LEU A 129 18.08 -48.78 42.86
N GLN A 130 19.18 -48.74 43.61
CA GLN A 130 19.96 -47.51 43.81
C GLN A 130 20.58 -47.00 42.51
N SER A 131 21.08 -47.88 41.65
CA SER A 131 21.60 -47.53 40.33
C SER A 131 20.49 -46.97 39.42
N GLN A 132 19.32 -47.62 39.40
CA GLN A 132 18.15 -47.14 38.65
C GLN A 132 17.63 -45.80 39.19
N LEU A 133 17.58 -45.63 40.51
CA LEU A 133 17.20 -44.37 41.13
C LEU A 133 18.19 -43.26 40.76
N THR A 134 19.49 -43.52 40.82
CA THR A 134 20.51 -42.55 40.42
C THR A 134 20.41 -42.19 38.93
N SER A 135 20.20 -43.18 38.07
CA SER A 135 20.02 -42.99 36.62
C SER A 135 18.78 -42.15 36.30
N THR A 136 17.65 -42.46 36.93
CA THR A 136 16.40 -41.69 36.76
C THR A 136 16.54 -40.28 37.32
N GLN A 137 17.22 -40.08 38.45
CA GLN A 137 17.51 -38.76 39.01
C GLN A 137 18.34 -37.90 38.04
N ASN A 138 19.39 -38.48 37.44
CA ASN A 138 20.24 -37.80 36.46
C ASN A 138 19.44 -37.43 35.19
N HIS A 139 18.56 -38.33 34.73
CA HIS A 139 17.69 -38.06 33.60
C HIS A 139 16.71 -36.94 33.90
N LEU A 140 16.09 -36.94 35.09
CA LEU A 140 15.17 -35.90 35.54
C LEU A 140 15.88 -34.54 35.62
N GLN A 141 17.11 -34.51 36.15
CA GLN A 141 17.92 -33.30 36.22
C GLN A 141 18.24 -32.76 34.82
N THR A 142 18.60 -33.64 33.87
CA THR A 142 18.88 -33.26 32.47
C THR A 142 17.62 -32.73 31.77
N LEU A 143 16.48 -33.37 32.00
CA LEU A 143 15.22 -32.95 31.41
C LEU A 143 14.75 -31.61 32.00
N THR A 144 14.96 -31.41 33.30
CA THR A 144 14.64 -30.15 33.99
C THR A 144 15.51 -29.01 33.49
N SER A 145 16.82 -29.23 33.31
CA SER A 145 17.71 -28.20 32.78
C SER A 145 17.35 -27.85 31.33
N SER A 146 17.05 -28.84 30.49
CA SER A 146 16.57 -28.62 29.12
C SER A 146 15.26 -27.84 29.09
N ASN A 147 14.30 -28.18 29.95
CA ASN A 147 13.02 -27.46 30.04
C ASN A 147 13.24 -26.00 30.49
N SER A 148 14.12 -25.76 31.47
CA SER A 148 14.46 -24.39 31.88
C SER A 148 15.10 -23.56 30.75
N ALA A 149 15.97 -24.17 29.93
CA ALA A 149 16.59 -23.52 28.80
C ALA A 149 15.56 -23.18 27.70
N LEU A 150 14.62 -24.09 27.44
CA LEU A 150 13.52 -23.84 26.50
C LEU A 150 12.59 -22.72 26.97
N GLN A 151 12.28 -22.66 28.27
CA GLN A 151 11.48 -21.57 28.85
C GLN A 151 12.19 -20.22 28.75
N SER A 152 13.50 -20.18 28.99
CA SER A 152 14.30 -18.97 28.79
C SER A 152 14.23 -18.51 27.34
N LEU A 153 14.43 -19.43 26.39
CA LEU A 153 14.39 -19.13 24.96
C LEU A 153 13.01 -18.64 24.51
N LEU A 154 11.93 -19.23 25.03
CA LEU A 154 10.56 -18.77 24.78
C LEU A 154 10.40 -17.32 25.23
N THR A 155 10.86 -17.00 26.45
CA THR A 155 10.79 -15.65 27.01
C THR A 155 11.58 -14.65 26.16
N ASP A 156 12.76 -15.05 25.67
CA ASP A 156 13.57 -14.22 24.77
C ASP A 156 12.86 -13.96 23.43
N TYR A 157 12.19 -14.97 22.86
CA TYR A 157 11.38 -14.79 21.65
C TYR A 157 10.18 -13.87 21.86
N GLU A 158 9.49 -14.00 22.99
CA GLU A 158 8.37 -13.12 23.35
C GLU A 158 8.85 -11.67 23.50
N ASN A 159 9.99 -11.45 24.15
CA ASN A 159 10.62 -10.13 24.27
C ASN A 159 11.06 -9.56 22.91
N ALA A 160 11.64 -10.40 22.04
CA ALA A 160 12.04 -9.98 20.70
C ALA A 160 10.83 -9.61 19.83
N LEU A 161 9.76 -10.41 19.87
CA LEU A 161 8.53 -10.16 19.11
C LEU A 161 7.81 -8.91 19.60
N THR A 162 7.73 -8.70 20.91
CA THR A 162 7.13 -7.47 21.47
C THR A 162 7.92 -6.23 21.05
N LEU A 163 9.26 -6.27 21.12
CA LEU A 163 10.09 -5.18 20.62
C LEU A 163 9.91 -4.95 19.12
N LEU A 164 9.90 -6.02 18.31
CA LEU A 164 9.71 -5.92 16.86
C LEU A 164 8.36 -5.26 16.55
N LEU A 165 7.28 -5.71 17.19
CA LEU A 165 5.95 -5.13 16.99
C LEU A 165 5.86 -3.68 17.46
N ASP A 166 6.53 -3.33 18.55
CA ASP A 166 6.63 -1.96 19.06
C ASP A 166 7.36 -1.01 18.09
N LYS A 167 8.30 -1.52 17.29
CA LYS A 167 9.01 -0.71 16.28
C LYS A 167 8.36 -0.75 14.89
N LEU A 168 7.84 -1.89 14.48
CA LEU A 168 7.25 -2.08 13.15
C LEU A 168 5.96 -1.27 12.98
N ARG A 169 5.06 -1.31 13.97
CA ARG A 169 3.79 -0.60 13.89
C ARG A 169 3.96 0.92 13.69
N PRO A 170 4.74 1.64 14.52
CA PRO A 170 4.95 3.06 14.30
C PRO A 170 5.74 3.34 13.03
N TYR A 171 6.70 2.48 12.65
CA TYR A 171 7.43 2.64 11.39
C TYR A 171 6.50 2.57 10.18
N ALA A 172 5.66 1.53 10.08
CA ALA A 172 4.72 1.36 8.98
C ALA A 172 3.73 2.54 8.90
N TYR A 173 3.19 2.96 10.06
CA TYR A 173 2.30 4.11 10.13
C TYR A 173 2.96 5.41 9.69
N ASN A 174 4.15 5.71 10.21
CA ASN A 174 4.90 6.93 9.85
C ASN A 174 5.28 6.93 8.38
N GLN A 175 5.65 5.77 7.83
CA GLN A 175 5.98 5.63 6.41
C GLN A 175 4.77 5.92 5.52
N THR A 176 3.61 5.30 5.80
CA THR A 176 2.38 5.58 5.05
C THR A 176 1.96 7.04 5.19
N SER A 177 2.06 7.61 6.38
CA SER A 177 1.76 9.02 6.64
C SER A 177 2.66 9.98 5.85
N SER A 178 3.97 9.69 5.80
CA SER A 178 4.95 10.47 5.04
C SER A 178 4.67 10.43 3.54
N ILE A 179 4.42 9.24 2.99
CA ILE A 179 4.06 9.05 1.58
C ILE A 179 2.78 9.83 1.25
N LEU A 180 1.75 9.73 2.09
CA LEU A 180 0.49 10.41 1.89
C LEU A 180 0.64 11.94 1.96
N THR A 181 1.48 12.43 2.88
CA THR A 181 1.81 13.86 3.00
C THR A 181 2.51 14.36 1.75
N LEU A 182 3.46 13.58 1.21
CA LEU A 182 4.15 13.90 -0.03
C LEU A 182 3.18 13.97 -1.23
N HIS A 183 2.28 12.99 -1.36
CA HIS A 183 1.26 13.01 -2.40
C HIS A 183 0.34 14.21 -2.29
N LYS A 184 -0.14 14.53 -1.08
CA LYS A 184 -0.95 15.73 -0.83
C LYS A 184 -0.20 17.02 -1.20
N HIS A 185 1.08 17.11 -0.83
CA HIS A 185 1.91 18.27 -1.13
C HIS A 185 2.07 18.46 -2.64
N TYR A 186 2.42 17.42 -3.40
CA TYR A 186 2.56 17.53 -4.85
C TYR A 186 1.22 17.78 -5.55
N GLN A 187 0.13 17.19 -5.06
CA GLN A 187 -1.20 17.48 -5.60
C GLN A 187 -1.58 18.94 -5.38
N ARG A 188 -1.29 19.50 -4.20
CA ARG A 188 -1.49 20.94 -3.94
C ARG A 188 -0.66 21.79 -4.89
N LEU A 189 0.63 21.47 -5.07
CA LEU A 189 1.52 22.23 -5.95
C LEU A 189 1.02 22.19 -7.41
N LEU A 190 0.57 21.04 -7.90
CA LEU A 190 -0.01 20.91 -9.24
C LEU A 190 -1.29 21.73 -9.39
N GLU A 191 -2.13 21.79 -8.37
CA GLU A 191 -3.35 22.59 -8.39
C GLU A 191 -3.04 24.09 -8.36
N GLU A 192 -2.03 24.49 -7.58
CA GLU A 192 -1.55 25.88 -7.52
C GLU A 192 -1.00 26.33 -8.88
N GLU A 193 -0.17 25.53 -9.53
CA GLU A 193 0.35 25.80 -10.88
C GLU A 193 -0.76 25.89 -11.93
N ARG A 194 -1.78 25.04 -11.85
CA ARG A 194 -2.97 25.12 -12.71
C ARG A 194 -3.76 26.39 -12.45
N GLY A 195 -3.93 26.77 -11.19
CA GLY A 195 -4.58 28.01 -10.78
C GLY A 195 -3.87 29.25 -11.33
N VAL A 196 -2.55 29.32 -11.14
CA VAL A 196 -1.71 30.41 -11.66
C VAL A 196 -1.75 30.46 -13.18
N SER A 197 -1.64 29.31 -13.86
CA SER A 197 -1.73 29.23 -15.32
C SER A 197 -3.08 29.70 -15.85
N MET A 198 -4.18 29.35 -15.18
CA MET A 198 -5.51 29.82 -15.52
C MET A 198 -5.66 31.32 -15.30
N GLN A 199 -5.17 31.83 -14.17
CA GLN A 199 -5.19 33.24 -13.84
C GLN A 199 -4.44 34.09 -14.89
N LEU A 200 -3.25 33.65 -15.31
CA LEU A 200 -2.47 34.34 -16.34
C LEU A 200 -3.21 34.38 -17.68
N ARG A 201 -3.93 33.31 -18.04
CA ARG A 201 -4.75 33.28 -19.26
C ARG A 201 -5.94 34.24 -19.18
N LEU A 202 -6.58 34.33 -18.02
CA LEU A 202 -7.67 35.29 -17.78
C LEU A 202 -7.17 36.73 -17.89
N GLU A 203 -6.06 37.05 -17.23
CA GLU A 203 -5.42 38.38 -17.30
C GLU A 203 -5.05 38.76 -18.75
N HIS A 204 -4.45 37.83 -19.49
CA HIS A 204 -4.12 38.05 -20.89
C HIS A 204 -5.38 38.30 -21.75
N ALA A 205 -6.46 37.55 -21.51
CA ALA A 205 -7.73 37.78 -22.21
C ALA A 205 -8.34 39.14 -21.85
N GLU A 206 -8.25 39.57 -20.59
CA GLU A 206 -8.69 40.89 -20.13
C GLU A 206 -7.88 42.01 -20.77
N TRP A 207 -6.55 41.87 -20.85
CA TRP A 207 -5.68 42.83 -21.54
C TRP A 207 -5.96 42.89 -23.03
N GLN A 208 -6.15 41.76 -23.69
CA GLN A 208 -6.51 41.71 -25.10
C GLN A 208 -7.86 42.39 -25.35
N ALA A 209 -8.85 42.14 -24.51
CA ALA A 209 -10.15 42.82 -24.59
C ALA A 209 -10.03 44.33 -24.31
N GLY A 210 -9.23 44.72 -23.33
CA GLY A 210 -8.95 46.12 -22.98
C GLY A 210 -8.27 46.87 -24.14
N LEU A 211 -7.26 46.28 -24.75
CA LEU A 211 -6.57 46.84 -25.92
C LEU A 211 -7.51 46.96 -27.13
N GLY A 212 -8.38 45.95 -27.34
CA GLY A 212 -9.44 46.01 -28.36
C GLY A 212 -10.35 47.22 -28.17
N ARG A 213 -10.84 47.46 -26.94
CA ARG A 213 -11.67 48.64 -26.63
C ARG A 213 -10.92 49.94 -26.87
N VAL A 214 -9.64 50.04 -26.47
CA VAL A 214 -8.83 51.24 -26.71
C VAL A 214 -8.63 51.49 -28.20
N ALA A 215 -8.38 50.44 -29.00
CA ALA A 215 -8.26 50.56 -30.44
C ALA A 215 -9.57 51.03 -31.10
N ASP A 216 -10.72 50.51 -30.63
CA ASP A 216 -12.03 50.96 -31.09
C ASP A 216 -12.31 52.41 -30.68
N TYR A 217 -11.96 52.82 -29.46
CA TYR A 217 -12.04 54.22 -29.02
C TYR A 217 -11.14 55.15 -29.86
N ALA A 218 -9.92 54.73 -30.18
CA ALA A 218 -9.01 55.51 -31.02
C ALA A 218 -9.57 55.66 -32.45
N ARG A 219 -10.10 54.58 -33.04
CA ARG A 219 -10.72 54.60 -34.37
C ARG A 219 -11.97 55.48 -34.40
N THR A 220 -12.83 55.38 -33.39
CA THR A 220 -14.05 56.21 -33.29
C THR A 220 -13.71 57.67 -33.05
N ALA A 221 -12.70 57.98 -32.23
CA ALA A 221 -12.21 59.34 -32.05
C ALA A 221 -11.67 59.94 -33.36
N LEU A 222 -10.80 59.23 -34.07
CA LEU A 222 -10.29 59.67 -35.39
C LEU A 222 -11.42 59.86 -36.41
N LYS A 223 -12.40 58.96 -36.42
CA LYS A 223 -13.58 59.09 -37.28
C LYS A 223 -14.38 60.35 -36.94
N SER A 224 -14.66 60.59 -35.66
CA SER A 224 -15.40 61.79 -35.22
C SER A 224 -14.66 63.09 -35.52
N GLN A 225 -13.32 63.08 -35.41
CA GLN A 225 -12.50 64.23 -35.81
C GLN A 225 -12.62 64.48 -37.32
N GLY A 226 -12.47 63.43 -38.14
CA GLY A 226 -12.64 63.53 -39.59
C GLY A 226 -14.04 64.03 -40.00
N GLU A 227 -15.10 63.53 -39.36
CA GLU A 227 -16.48 64.01 -39.59
C GLU A 227 -16.61 65.50 -39.26
N SER A 228 -16.08 65.95 -38.11
CA SER A 228 -16.11 67.37 -37.72
C SER A 228 -15.33 68.27 -38.69
N GLU A 229 -14.17 67.83 -39.18
CA GLU A 229 -13.38 68.58 -40.18
C GLU A 229 -14.11 68.65 -41.53
N GLU A 230 -14.76 67.56 -41.95
CA GLU A 230 -15.54 67.54 -43.19
C GLU A 230 -16.78 68.43 -43.12
N GLU A 231 -17.47 68.50 -41.98
CA GLU A 231 -18.60 69.41 -41.74
C GLU A 231 -18.17 70.87 -41.87
N LEU A 232 -17.10 71.26 -41.19
CA LEU A 232 -16.55 72.62 -41.28
C LEU A 232 -16.11 72.96 -42.71
N ARG A 233 -15.46 72.03 -43.41
CA ARG A 233 -15.09 72.21 -44.82
C ARG A 233 -16.30 72.34 -45.73
N ARG A 234 -17.39 71.62 -45.47
CA ARG A 234 -18.66 71.76 -46.21
C ARG A 234 -19.28 73.14 -45.97
N GLU A 235 -19.31 73.61 -44.72
CA GLU A 235 -19.83 74.93 -44.37
C GLU A 235 -19.02 76.06 -45.01
N ILE A 236 -17.68 76.02 -44.94
CA ILE A 236 -16.81 77.00 -45.60
C ILE A 236 -17.08 77.04 -47.11
N ARG A 237 -17.19 75.88 -47.77
CA ARG A 237 -17.53 75.84 -49.21
C ARG A 237 -18.91 76.43 -49.49
N GLY A 238 -19.92 76.13 -48.67
CA GLY A 238 -21.25 76.72 -48.79
C GLY A 238 -21.23 78.24 -48.63
N LEU A 239 -20.55 78.74 -47.60
CA LEU A 239 -20.37 80.17 -47.35
C LEU A 239 -19.60 80.86 -48.48
N LYS A 240 -18.57 80.22 -49.05
CA LYS A 240 -17.84 80.74 -50.21
C LYS A 240 -18.77 80.90 -51.41
N GLU A 241 -19.59 79.88 -51.71
CA GLU A 241 -20.55 79.91 -52.80
C GLU A 241 -21.64 80.98 -52.59
N GLU A 242 -22.18 81.09 -51.38
CA GLU A 242 -23.13 82.15 -51.03
C GLU A 242 -22.51 83.54 -51.17
N ASN A 243 -21.26 83.71 -50.69
CA ASN A 243 -20.54 84.98 -50.83
C ASN A 243 -20.33 85.35 -52.29
N ARG A 244 -19.99 84.37 -53.13
CA ARG A 244 -19.85 84.52 -54.58
C ARG A 244 -21.16 85.02 -55.21
N VAL A 245 -22.27 84.34 -54.92
CA VAL A 245 -23.59 84.71 -55.45
C VAL A 245 -24.03 86.10 -54.98
N LEU A 246 -23.86 86.41 -53.69
CA LEU A 246 -24.23 87.71 -53.12
C LEU A 246 -23.39 88.86 -53.67
N ARG A 247 -22.09 88.65 -53.91
CA ARG A 247 -21.22 89.63 -54.57
C ARG A 247 -21.64 89.89 -56.01
N GLY A 248 -21.98 88.83 -56.75
CA GLY A 248 -22.54 88.94 -58.10
C GLY A 248 -23.84 89.77 -58.12
N LEU A 249 -24.73 89.56 -57.15
CA LEU A 249 -25.98 90.32 -57.00
C LEU A 249 -25.75 91.80 -56.64
N CYS A 250 -24.71 92.11 -55.86
CA CYS A 250 -24.36 93.47 -55.47
C CYS A 250 -23.46 94.20 -56.49
N GLY A 251 -23.06 93.52 -57.58
CA GLY A 251 -22.18 94.08 -58.62
C GLY A 251 -20.76 94.34 -58.15
N TRP A 252 -20.29 93.64 -57.10
CA TRP A 252 -18.92 93.74 -56.60
C TRP A 252 -18.05 92.66 -57.25
N GLU A 253 -16.82 93.01 -57.62
CA GLU A 253 -15.85 92.08 -58.23
C GLU A 253 -15.58 90.88 -57.32
N GLU A 254 -15.45 89.71 -57.94
CA GLU A 254 -15.19 88.44 -57.25
C GLU A 254 -13.81 88.54 -56.58
N ARG A 255 -13.77 88.37 -55.26
CA ARG A 255 -12.48 88.38 -54.54
C ARG A 255 -11.75 87.10 -54.93
N GLU A 256 -10.56 87.22 -55.52
CA GLU A 256 -9.71 86.06 -55.83
C GLU A 256 -9.57 85.17 -54.59
N GLU A 257 -9.91 83.90 -54.75
CA GLU A 257 -9.86 82.92 -53.69
C GLU A 257 -8.39 82.76 -53.27
N GLU A 258 -8.04 83.15 -52.04
CA GLU A 258 -6.79 82.68 -51.46
C GLU A 258 -6.91 81.16 -51.32
N GLU A 259 -6.14 80.43 -52.14
CA GLU A 259 -6.05 78.97 -52.09
C GLU A 259 -5.64 78.53 -50.68
N ASP A 260 -6.58 77.91 -49.97
CA ASP A 260 -6.36 77.34 -48.64
C ASP A 260 -5.29 76.23 -48.72
N LYS A 261 -4.14 76.47 -48.09
CA LYS A 261 -3.15 75.42 -47.73
C LYS A 261 -3.53 74.71 -46.45
#